data_AF-A0A5C6KXS5-F1
#
_entry.id   AF-A0A5C6KXS5-F1
#
_cell.length_a   1.000
_cell.length_b   1.000
_cell.length_c   1.000
_cell.angle_alpha   90.00
_cell.angle_beta   90.00
_cell.angle_gamma   90.00
#
_symmetry.space_group_name_H-M   'P 1'
#
loop_
_entity.id
_entity.type
_entity.pdbx_description
1 polymer ?
#
loop_
_entity_poly.entity_id
_entity_poly.type
_entity_poly.pdbx_seq_one_letter_code
_entity_poly.pdbx_strand_id
1 'polypeptide(L)'
;MERHELENSREFKAAKELEHALNDYGWNEKRFASAVTTFHRTLQQTLFRSMVEVIKIMGSEGYGYDLRNKASHELCKKIVESGVLEEDTIPFI
;
A
#
# COMPACT_ATOMS: atom_id res chain seq x y z
N MET A 1 -12.15 -13.38 -2.81
CA MET A 1 -12.83 -12.28 -3.51
C MET A 1 -12.62 -12.51 -4.99
N GLU A 2 -13.70 -12.62 -5.75
CA GLU A 2 -13.59 -12.71 -7.19
C GLU A 2 -13.11 -11.37 -7.77
N ARG A 3 -12.45 -11.41 -8.93
CA ARG A 3 -11.93 -10.20 -9.58
C ARG A 3 -13.00 -9.13 -9.78
N HIS A 4 -14.21 -9.54 -10.16
CA HIS A 4 -15.34 -8.64 -10.39
C HIS A 4 -15.82 -7.96 -9.10
N GLU A 5 -15.72 -8.63 -7.95
CA GLU A 5 -16.08 -8.06 -6.64
C GLU A 5 -15.06 -7.00 -6.22
N LEU A 6 -13.77 -7.29 -6.43
CA LEU A 6 -12.68 -6.35 -6.14
C LEU A 6 -12.82 -5.08 -6.99
N GLU A 7 -12.98 -5.23 -8.31
CA GLU A 7 -13.08 -4.09 -9.25
C GLU A 7 -14.27 -3.16 -8.94
N ASN A 8 -15.32 -3.66 -8.29
CA ASN A 8 -16.47 -2.87 -7.86
C ASN A 8 -16.34 -2.25 -6.45
N SER A 9 -15.33 -2.65 -5.68
CA SER A 9 -15.10 -2.15 -4.32
C SER A 9 -14.71 -0.66 -4.28
N ARG A 10 -14.96 0.01 -3.15
CA ARG A 10 -14.53 1.40 -2.94
C ARG A 10 -13.00 1.49 -2.85
N GLU A 11 -12.35 0.47 -2.32
CA GLU A 11 -10.90 0.36 -2.18
C GLU A 11 -10.22 0.31 -3.54
N PHE A 12 -10.77 -0.47 -4.48
CA PHE A 12 -10.25 -0.51 -5.85
C PHE A 12 -10.39 0.82 -6.57
N LYS A 13 -11.53 1.50 -6.42
CA LYS A 13 -11.72 2.85 -7.00
C LYS A 13 -10.71 3.86 -6.44
N ALA A 14 -10.51 3.86 -5.12
CA ALA A 14 -9.50 4.70 -4.47
C ALA A 14 -8.07 4.35 -4.94
N ALA A 15 -7.75 3.07 -5.12
CA ALA A 15 -6.45 2.65 -5.64
C ALA A 15 -6.22 3.13 -7.08
N LYS A 16 -7.26 3.13 -7.93
CA LYS A 16 -7.17 3.66 -9.31
C LYS A 16 -7.02 5.19 -9.34
N GLU A 17 -7.68 5.92 -8.45
CA GLU A 17 -7.48 7.36 -8.30
C GLU A 17 -6.04 7.68 -7.86
N LEU A 18 -5.50 6.91 -6.91
CA LEU A 18 -4.11 7.04 -6.49
C LEU A 18 -3.14 6.69 -7.64
N GLU A 19 -3.37 5.60 -8.37
CA GLU A 19 -2.57 5.23 -9.54
C GLU A 19 -2.55 6.34 -10.59
N HIS A 20 -3.70 6.96 -10.86
CA HIS A 20 -3.78 8.10 -11.76
C HIS A 20 -2.94 9.28 -11.28
N ALA A 21 -2.99 9.60 -9.98
CA ALA A 21 -2.19 10.67 -9.39
C ALA A 21 -0.68 10.36 -9.39
N LEU A 22 -0.30 9.10 -9.17
CA LEU A 22 1.09 8.63 -9.22
C LEU A 22 1.68 8.69 -10.64
N ASN A 23 0.84 8.51 -11.67
CA ASN A 23 1.25 8.55 -13.07
C ASN A 23 1.40 9.99 -13.61
N ASP A 24 1.18 11.02 -12.79
CA ASP A 24 1.43 12.40 -13.16
C ASP A 24 2.92 12.77 -13.02
N TYR A 25 3.47 13.54 -13.96
CA TYR A 25 4.89 13.92 -14.02
C TYR A 25 5.36 14.77 -12.82
N GLY A 26 4.42 15.27 -12.00
CA GLY A 26 4.68 16.12 -10.84
C GLY A 26 4.62 15.43 -9.48
N TRP A 27 4.44 14.10 -9.41
CA TRP A 27 4.30 13.40 -8.13
C TRP A 27 5.53 13.62 -7.22
N ASN A 28 5.28 13.79 -5.92
CA ASN A 28 6.33 13.99 -4.92
C ASN A 28 5.96 13.26 -3.62
N GLU A 29 6.68 12.17 -3.35
CA GLU A 29 6.41 11.25 -2.25
C GLU A 29 6.57 11.93 -0.88
N LYS A 30 7.52 12.86 -0.76
CA LYS A 30 7.75 13.62 0.49
C LYS A 30 6.60 14.56 0.80
N ARG A 31 6.05 15.22 -0.23
CA ARG A 31 4.85 16.07 -0.08
C ARG A 31 3.63 15.23 0.24
N PHE A 32 3.44 14.09 -0.42
CA PHE A 32 2.37 13.16 -0.12
C PHE A 32 2.43 12.68 1.34
N ALA A 33 3.59 12.19 1.80
CA ALA A 33 3.80 11.75 3.17
C ALA A 33 3.51 12.87 4.18
N SER A 34 3.95 14.10 3.89
CA SER A 34 3.68 15.28 4.73
C SER A 34 2.18 15.61 4.78
N ALA A 35 1.49 15.58 3.64
CA ALA A 35 0.05 15.82 3.56
C ALA A 35 -0.76 14.77 4.34
N VAL A 36 -0.36 13.49 4.30
CA VAL A 36 -0.98 12.42 5.10
C VAL A 36 -0.98 12.73 6.60
N THR A 37 0.07 13.40 7.11
CA THR A 37 0.14 13.78 8.54
C THR A 37 -0.94 14.80 8.96
N THR A 38 -1.61 15.43 8.00
CA THR A 38 -2.72 16.37 8.24
C THR A 38 -4.09 15.70 8.34
N PHE A 39 -4.21 14.41 7.98
CA PHE A 39 -5.47 13.68 8.09
C PHE A 39 -5.90 13.51 9.56
N HIS A 40 -7.18 13.22 9.80
CA HIS A 40 -7.61 12.74 11.11
C HIS A 40 -6.78 11.52 11.54
N ARG A 41 -6.44 11.43 12.84
CA ARG A 41 -5.58 10.36 13.37
C ARG A 41 -6.10 8.95 13.06
N THR A 42 -7.41 8.75 13.12
CA THR A 42 -8.05 7.47 12.73
C THR A 42 -7.82 7.13 11.25
N LEU A 43 -7.81 8.13 10.37
CA LEU A 43 -7.54 7.94 8.95
C LEU A 43 -6.05 7.70 8.68
N GLN A 44 -5.14 8.32 9.44
CA GLN A 44 -3.71 8.00 9.41
C GLN A 44 -3.48 6.52 9.76
N GLN A 45 -4.12 6.03 10.83
CA GLN A 45 -4.05 4.62 11.23
C GLN A 45 -4.61 3.69 10.14
N THR A 46 -5.74 4.06 9.55
CA THR A 46 -6.36 3.28 8.47
C THR A 46 -5.47 3.21 7.24
N LEU A 47 -4.87 4.33 6.83
CA LEU A 47 -3.91 4.36 5.73
C LEU A 47 -2.68 3.50 6.03
N PHE A 48 -2.15 3.56 7.26
CA PHE A 48 -1.00 2.75 7.64
C PHE A 48 -1.29 1.24 7.56
N ARG A 49 -2.46 0.79 8.03
CA ARG A 49 -2.91 -0.60 7.84
C ARG A 49 -2.98 -0.98 6.36
N SER A 50 -3.54 -0.09 5.52
CA SER A 50 -3.59 -0.33 4.07
C SER A 50 -2.19 -0.43 3.44
N MET A 51 -1.24 0.40 3.87
CA MET A 51 0.16 0.32 3.41
C MET A 51 0.82 -1.00 3.82
N VAL A 52 0.56 -1.49 5.04
CA VAL A 52 1.07 -2.79 5.50
C VAL A 52 0.53 -3.92 4.64
N GLU A 53 -0.76 -3.92 4.31
CA GLU A 53 -1.35 -4.91 3.40
C GLU A 53 -0.75 -4.83 1.99
N VAL A 54 -0.47 -3.62 1.47
CA VAL A 54 0.26 -3.45 0.20
C VAL A 54 1.64 -4.09 0.26
N ILE A 55 2.40 -3.89 1.35
CA ILE A 55 3.72 -4.51 1.54
C ILE A 55 3.59 -6.03 1.57
N LYS A 56 2.63 -6.58 2.32
CA LYS A 56 2.38 -8.03 2.39
C LYS A 56 2.06 -8.62 1.02
N ILE A 57 1.17 -7.98 0.25
CA ILE A 57 0.83 -8.42 -1.11
C ILE A 57 2.06 -8.34 -2.02
N MET A 58 2.75 -7.20 -2.07
CA MET A 58 3.90 -6.99 -2.95
C MET A 58 5.10 -7.89 -2.60
N GLY A 59 5.22 -8.31 -1.33
CA GLY A 59 6.25 -9.25 -0.88
C GLY A 59 5.89 -10.73 -1.04
N SER A 60 4.64 -11.04 -1.41
CA SER A 60 4.18 -12.43 -1.54
C SER A 60 4.71 -13.13 -2.79
N GLU A 61 4.83 -14.45 -2.74
CA GLU A 61 5.26 -15.29 -3.89
C GLU A 61 4.32 -15.19 -5.09
N GLY A 62 3.04 -14.85 -4.87
CA GLY A 62 2.03 -14.71 -5.93
C GLY A 62 1.98 -13.34 -6.60
N TYR A 63 2.79 -12.37 -6.16
CA TYR A 63 2.82 -11.04 -6.74
C TYR A 63 3.54 -11.03 -8.08
N GLY A 64 2.83 -10.66 -9.15
CA GLY A 64 3.43 -10.44 -10.45
C GLY A 64 4.29 -9.18 -10.48
N TYR A 65 5.58 -9.33 -10.77
CA TYR A 65 6.51 -8.21 -10.93
C TYR A 65 7.43 -8.41 -12.14
N ASP A 66 8.02 -7.32 -12.62
CA ASP A 66 9.05 -7.31 -13.65
C ASP A 66 10.23 -6.43 -13.24
N LEU A 67 11.18 -6.18 -14.14
CA LEU A 67 12.39 -5.41 -13.83
C LEU A 67 12.10 -3.98 -13.32
N ARG A 68 10.95 -3.39 -13.66
CA ARG A 68 10.56 -2.03 -13.26
C ARG A 68 10.23 -1.92 -11.77
N ASN A 69 9.66 -2.97 -11.18
CA ASN A 69 9.24 -2.99 -9.76
C ASN A 69 9.92 -4.10 -8.93
N LYS A 70 10.89 -4.82 -9.50
CA LYS A 70 11.64 -5.89 -8.81
C LYS A 70 12.25 -5.43 -7.49
N ALA A 71 12.85 -4.24 -7.44
CA ALA A 71 13.43 -3.70 -6.21
C ALA A 71 12.38 -3.53 -5.10
N SER A 72 11.17 -3.09 -5.46
CA SER A 72 10.05 -2.95 -4.53
C SER A 72 9.58 -4.32 -4.01
N HIS A 73 9.46 -5.32 -4.89
CA HIS A 73 9.12 -6.69 -4.48
C HIS A 73 10.15 -7.27 -3.50
N GLU A 74 11.44 -7.21 -3.84
CA GLU A 74 12.51 -7.75 -2.99
C GLU A 74 12.58 -7.06 -1.63
N LEU A 75 12.35 -5.73 -1.58
CA LEU A 75 12.28 -5.01 -0.32
C LEU A 75 11.06 -5.41 0.50
N CYS A 76 9.88 -5.48 -0.11
CA CYS A 76 8.66 -5.91 0.58
C CYS A 76 8.79 -7.33 1.13
N LYS A 77 9.37 -8.24 0.34
CA LYS A 77 9.65 -9.62 0.75
C LYS A 77 10.55 -9.66 1.99
N LYS A 78 11.64 -8.90 2.02
CA LYS A 78 12.52 -8.79 3.21
C LYS A 78 11.78 -8.26 4.44
N ILE A 79 10.90 -7.27 4.27
CA ILE A 79 10.10 -6.73 5.38
C ILE A 79 9.16 -7.81 5.93
N VAL A 80 8.47 -8.54 5.06
CA VAL A 80 7.58 -9.64 5.47
C VAL A 80 8.37 -10.76 6.16
N GLU A 81 9.49 -11.20 5.59
CA GLU A 81 10.34 -12.27 6.14
C GLU A 81 10.99 -11.89 7.48
N SER A 82 11.17 -10.59 7.75
CA SER A 82 11.72 -10.13 9.02
C SER A 82 10.77 -10.33 10.22
N GLY A 83 9.47 -10.58 9.97
CA GLY A 83 8.46 -10.72 11.03
C GLY A 83 7.96 -9.41 11.62
N VAL A 84 8.57 -8.25 11.29
CA VAL A 84 8.23 -6.94 11.89
C VAL A 84 6.76 -6.52 11.72
N LEU A 85 6.08 -7.05 10.69
CA LEU A 85 4.67 -6.75 10.44
C LEU A 85 3.69 -7.63 11.24
N GLU A 86 4.19 -8.61 11.99
CA GLU A 86 3.42 -9.52 12.84
C GLU A 86 3.62 -9.22 14.34
N GLU A 87 4.71 -8.53 14.69
CA GLU A 87 5.08 -8.25 16.10
C GLU A 87 4.18 -7.19 16.76
N ASP A 88 3.65 -6.23 16.00
CA ASP A 88 2.80 -5.14 16.52
C ASP A 88 1.39 -5.22 15.93
N THR A 89 0.38 -5.43 16.80
CA THR A 89 -1.02 -5.31 16.38
C THR A 89 -1.35 -3.85 16.08
N ILE A 90 -1.66 -3.53 14.82
CA ILE A 90 -2.09 -2.19 14.41
C ILE A 90 -3.60 -2.08 14.69
N PRO A 91 -4.04 -1.39 15.76
CA PRO A 91 -5.43 -1.44 16.18
C PRO A 91 -6.37 -0.82 15.15
N PHE A 92 -7.61 -1.32 15.13
CA PHE A 92 -8.75 -0.60 14.59
C PHE A 92 -9.13 0.48 15.61
N ILE A 93 -9.11 1.75 15.18
CA ILE A 93 -9.44 2.93 15.99
C ILE A 93 -10.73 3.50 15.45
#